data_AF-A0A8X6QK84-F1
#
_entry.id   AF-A0A8X6QK84-F1
#
_cell.length_a   1.000
_cell.length_b   1.000
_cell.length_c   1.000
_cell.angle_alpha   90.00
_cell.angle_beta   90.00
_cell.angle_gamma   90.00
#
_symmetry.space_group_name_H-M   'P 1'
#
loop_
_entity.id
_entity.type
_entity.pdbx_description
1 polymer ?
#
loop_
_entity_poly.entity_id
_entity_poly.type
_entity_poly.pdbx_seq_one_letter_code
_entity_poly.pdbx_strand_id
1 'polypeptide(L)'
;AGQGFANVNCFICFVAGSAKGDYLYDSQNKKFYKQDLVEQFVGINCPLLVGKPKIFIFLLFPQKKTSKFSLLPCVSADSPDTLTRGNFIPVHADILEITITVKVKIIDGPKLALDER
;
A
#
# COMPACT_ATOMS: atom_id res chain seq x y z
N ALA A 1 6.52 -14.85 21.33
CA ALA A 1 5.11 -15.19 21.59
C ALA A 1 4.44 -15.48 20.24
N GLY A 2 4.27 -16.75 19.88
CA GLY A 2 3.64 -17.17 18.62
C GLY A 2 2.19 -17.54 18.88
N GLN A 3 1.28 -16.59 18.73
CA GLN A 3 -0.15 -16.88 18.81
C GLN A 3 -0.63 -17.20 17.38
N GLY A 4 -0.95 -18.47 17.14
CA GLY A 4 -1.28 -18.97 15.80
C GLY A 4 -2.53 -18.29 15.23
N PHE A 5 -2.46 -17.91 13.96
CA PHE A 5 -3.55 -17.30 13.19
C PHE A 5 -4.69 -18.28 12.85
N ALA A 6 -4.79 -19.42 13.54
CA ALA A 6 -5.87 -20.38 13.33
C ALA A 6 -7.25 -19.77 13.65
N ASN A 7 -7.33 -18.93 14.68
CA ASN A 7 -8.58 -18.30 15.15
C ASN A 7 -8.86 -16.88 14.63
N VAL A 8 -8.11 -16.39 13.64
CA VAL A 8 -8.42 -15.07 13.02
C VAL A 8 -9.37 -15.25 11.85
N ASN A 9 -10.37 -14.36 11.73
CA ASN A 9 -11.36 -14.40 10.65
C ASN A 9 -10.96 -13.54 9.43
N CYS A 10 -10.11 -12.54 9.63
CA CYS A 10 -9.56 -11.70 8.58
C CYS A 10 -8.22 -11.09 9.02
N PHE A 11 -7.54 -10.43 8.08
CA PHE A 11 -6.37 -9.60 8.32
C PHE A 11 -6.67 -8.18 7.85
N ILE A 12 -6.28 -7.18 8.65
CA ILE A 12 -6.39 -5.77 8.29
C ILE A 12 -5.03 -5.12 8.50
N CYS A 13 -4.51 -4.48 7.45
CA CYS A 13 -3.28 -3.70 7.46
C CYS A 13 -3.60 -2.24 7.16
N PHE A 14 -3.23 -1.34 8.06
CA PHE A 14 -3.33 0.10 7.83
C PHE A 14 -1.92 0.69 7.72
N VAL A 15 -1.64 1.34 6.59
CA VAL A 15 -0.35 1.96 6.31
C VAL A 15 -0.58 3.43 5.99
N ALA A 16 -0.02 4.32 6.81
CA ALA A 16 -0.03 5.75 6.55
C ALA A 16 1.39 6.26 6.31
N GLY A 17 1.63 6.96 5.21
CA GLY A 17 2.99 7.36 4.86
C GLY A 17 3.12 8.19 3.60
N SER A 18 4.36 8.62 3.37
CA SER A 18 4.68 9.32 2.13
C SER A 18 4.79 8.32 0.99
N ALA A 19 4.29 8.69 -0.18
CA ALA A 19 4.33 7.87 -1.38
C ALA A 19 4.78 8.67 -2.61
N LYS A 20 5.41 7.95 -3.55
CA LYS A 20 5.76 8.46 -4.88
C LYS A 20 5.60 7.34 -5.89
N GLY A 21 4.58 7.44 -6.75
CA GLY A 21 4.18 6.30 -7.59
C GLY A 21 3.78 5.11 -6.72
N ASP A 22 4.31 3.93 -7.03
CA ASP A 22 4.06 2.69 -6.27
C ASP A 22 5.00 2.48 -5.06
N TYR A 23 5.85 3.47 -4.78
CA TYR A 23 6.77 3.41 -3.65
C TYR A 23 6.18 4.05 -2.40
N LEU A 24 6.33 3.36 -1.29
CA LEU A 24 6.17 3.87 0.06
C LEU A 24 7.55 4.20 0.65
N TYR A 25 7.59 5.14 1.59
CA TYR A 25 8.81 5.54 2.28
C TYR A 25 8.68 5.31 3.78
N ASP A 26 9.71 4.69 4.36
CA ASP A 26 9.81 4.53 5.81
C ASP A 26 10.32 5.81 6.52
N SER A 27 10.48 5.74 7.84
CA SER A 27 11.00 6.84 8.65
C SER A 27 12.45 7.24 8.34
N GLN A 28 13.22 6.36 7.68
CA GLN A 28 14.58 6.59 7.22
C GLN A 28 14.63 7.05 5.75
N ASN A 29 13.47 7.33 5.16
CA ASN A 29 13.30 7.72 3.76
C ASN A 29 13.78 6.63 2.77
N LYS A 30 13.84 5.38 3.20
CA LYS A 30 14.07 4.23 2.33
C LYS A 30 12.77 3.89 1.60
N LYS A 31 12.87 3.72 0.29
CA LYS A 31 11.74 3.33 -0.56
C LYS A 31 11.54 1.81 -0.57
N PHE A 32 10.30 1.37 -0.62
CA PHE A 32 9.91 -0.02 -0.86
C PHE A 32 8.60 -0.05 -1.67
N TYR A 33 8.37 -1.11 -2.45
CA TYR A 33 7.14 -1.19 -3.23
C TYR A 33 5.96 -1.51 -2.32
N LYS A 34 4.82 -0.87 -2.60
CA LYS A 34 3.54 -1.24 -1.99
C LYS A 34 3.22 -2.72 -2.23
N GLN A 35 3.52 -3.20 -3.43
CA GLN A 35 3.25 -4.59 -3.85
C GLN A 35 4.04 -5.60 -3.02
N ASP A 36 5.32 -5.36 -2.75
CA ASP A 36 6.15 -6.26 -1.93
C ASP A 36 5.54 -6.53 -0.55
N LEU A 37 4.84 -5.52 0.02
CA LEU A 37 4.12 -5.66 1.29
C LEU A 37 2.89 -6.56 1.15
N VAL A 38 2.08 -6.35 0.12
CA VAL A 38 0.85 -7.13 -0.14
C VAL A 38 1.20 -8.58 -0.47
N GLU A 39 2.26 -8.80 -1.24
CA GLU A 39 2.74 -10.12 -1.64
C GLU A 39 3.12 -11.01 -0.47
N GLN A 40 3.50 -10.46 0.69
CA GLN A 40 3.75 -11.29 1.88
C GLN A 40 2.51 -12.02 2.38
N PHE A 41 1.31 -11.59 1.98
CA PHE A 41 0.03 -12.09 2.49
C PHE A 41 -0.75 -12.91 1.45
N VAL A 42 -0.20 -13.17 0.26
CA VAL A 42 -0.80 -14.11 -0.70
C VAL A 42 -0.75 -15.54 -0.16
N GLY A 43 -1.61 -16.42 -0.68
CA GLY A 43 -1.79 -17.77 -0.11
C GLY A 43 -0.50 -18.62 0.00
N ILE A 44 0.44 -18.44 -0.94
CA ILE A 44 1.73 -19.15 -0.93
C ILE A 44 2.62 -18.67 0.22
N ASN A 45 2.64 -17.36 0.49
CA ASN A 45 3.51 -16.75 1.50
C ASN A 45 2.86 -16.72 2.90
N CYS A 46 1.53 -16.72 2.95
CA CYS A 46 0.76 -16.76 4.19
C CYS A 46 -0.38 -17.80 4.16
N PRO A 47 -0.05 -19.11 4.26
CA PRO A 47 -1.05 -20.18 4.20
C PRO A 47 -2.17 -20.06 5.25
N LEU A 48 -1.87 -19.43 6.39
CA LEU A 48 -2.83 -19.26 7.51
C LEU A 48 -3.97 -18.28 7.19
N LEU A 49 -3.84 -17.48 6.13
CA LEU A 49 -4.84 -16.53 5.65
C LEU A 49 -5.48 -16.94 4.31
N VAL A 50 -5.23 -18.17 3.84
CA VAL A 50 -5.92 -18.72 2.66
C VAL A 50 -7.42 -18.81 2.96
N GLY A 51 -8.24 -18.30 2.03
CA GLY A 51 -9.70 -18.26 2.18
C GLY A 51 -10.21 -17.23 3.20
N LYS A 52 -9.33 -16.39 3.76
CA LYS A 52 -9.67 -15.33 4.71
C LYS A 52 -9.48 -13.95 4.07
N PRO A 53 -10.40 -12.98 4.29
CA PRO A 53 -10.24 -11.62 3.79
C PRO A 53 -8.97 -10.94 4.30
N LYS A 54 -8.26 -10.27 3.40
CA LYS A 54 -7.01 -9.54 3.63
C LYS A 54 -7.20 -8.10 3.15
N ILE A 55 -7.43 -7.19 4.08
CA ILE A 55 -7.81 -5.80 3.80
C ILE A 55 -6.60 -4.90 4.04
N PHE A 56 -6.13 -4.22 3.01
CA PHE A 56 -5.08 -3.22 3.11
C PHE A 56 -5.66 -1.83 2.91
N ILE A 57 -5.32 -0.90 3.80
CA ILE A 57 -5.74 0.49 3.76
C ILE A 57 -4.49 1.36 3.74
N PHE A 58 -4.26 2.02 2.62
CA PHE A 58 -3.10 2.89 2.38
C PHE A 58 -3.53 4.36 2.44
N LEU A 59 -3.18 5.06 3.51
CA LEU A 59 -3.35 6.52 3.63
C LEU A 59 -2.06 7.21 3.17
N LEU A 60 -2.03 7.62 1.90
CA LEU A 60 -0.82 8.08 1.23
C LEU A 60 -0.83 9.59 1.02
N PHE A 61 0.29 10.23 1.34
CA PHE A 61 0.54 11.63 1.02
C PHE A 61 1.77 11.76 0.10
N PRO A 62 1.81 12.75 -0.81
CA PRO A 62 2.96 12.91 -1.71
C PRO A 62 4.27 13.07 -0.95
N GLN A 63 5.32 12.36 -1.37
CA GLN A 63 6.67 12.62 -0.88
C GLN A 63 7.08 14.07 -1.25
N LYS A 64 7.54 14.85 -0.28
CA LYS A 64 8.04 16.23 -0.47
C LYS A 64 9.38 16.24 -1.22
N LYS A 65 9.38 15.94 -2.52
CA LYS A 65 10.43 16.36 -3.47
C LYS A 65 9.77 16.73 -4.79
N THR A 66 9.97 17.98 -5.17
CA THR A 66 9.60 18.63 -6.43
C THR A 66 9.52 17.69 -7.65
N SER A 67 8.34 17.14 -7.96
CA SER A 67 7.90 17.00 -9.35
C SER A 67 6.42 16.66 -9.40
N LYS A 68 5.75 17.24 -10.39
CA LYS A 68 4.36 16.99 -10.76
C LYS A 68 4.21 15.50 -11.06
N PHE A 69 3.57 14.72 -10.18
CA PHE A 69 3.13 13.38 -10.53
C PHE A 69 1.82 13.05 -9.83
N SER A 70 0.83 12.66 -10.62
CA SER A 70 -0.45 12.16 -10.15
C SER A 70 -0.27 10.74 -9.65
N LEU A 71 -0.61 10.50 -8.39
CA LEU A 71 -0.85 9.15 -7.88
C LEU A 71 -2.09 8.62 -8.61
N LEU A 72 -1.88 7.86 -9.68
CA LEU A 72 -2.96 7.15 -10.36
C LEU A 72 -3.34 5.94 -9.48
N PRO A 73 -4.63 5.61 -9.34
CA PRO A 73 -5.02 4.34 -8.75
C PRO A 73 -4.54 3.22 -9.67
N CYS A 74 -3.68 2.34 -9.16
CA CYS A 74 -3.35 1.10 -9.84
C CYS A 74 -4.59 0.19 -9.79
N VAL A 75 -5.33 0.12 -10.90
CA VAL A 75 -6.26 -0.98 -11.14
C VAL A 75 -5.43 -2.12 -11.70
N SER A 76 -5.09 -3.08 -10.85
CA SER A 76 -4.54 -4.36 -11.30
C SER A 76 -5.69 -5.17 -11.89
N ALA A 77 -5.66 -5.40 -13.21
CA ALA A 77 -6.53 -6.35 -13.87
C ALA A 77 -5.77 -7.67 -14.02
N ASP A 78 -6.25 -8.72 -13.38
CA ASP A 78 -5.63 -10.04 -13.49
C ASP A 78 -5.87 -10.61 -14.90
N SER A 79 -4.76 -10.90 -15.61
CA SER A 79 -4.75 -11.69 -16.84
C SER A 79 -4.80 -13.18 -16.48
N PRO A 80 -5.64 -14.01 -17.13
CA PRO A 80 -5.70 -15.43 -16.82
C PRO A 80 -4.57 -16.17 -17.55
N ASP A 81 -3.53 -16.57 -16.83
CA ASP A 81 -2.57 -17.55 -17.34
C ASP A 81 -3.20 -18.96 -17.28
N THR A 82 -3.32 -19.54 -18.47
CA THR A 82 -3.84 -20.88 -18.72
C THR A 82 -3.00 -22.00 -18.10
N LEU A 83 -3.72 -23.05 -17.66
CA LEU A 83 -3.28 -24.43 -17.33
C LEU A 83 -2.86 -24.72 -15.88
N THR A 84 -3.81 -25.09 -15.01
CA THR A 84 -3.89 -26.47 -14.46
C THR A 84 -5.19 -26.70 -13.69
N ARG A 85 -5.67 -27.95 -13.79
CA ARG A 85 -6.93 -28.49 -13.32
C ARG A 85 -6.91 -28.68 -11.80
N GLY A 86 -7.67 -27.87 -11.08
CA GLY A 86 -7.95 -27.95 -9.64
C GLY A 86 -8.80 -26.74 -9.25
N ASN A 87 -9.63 -26.84 -8.21
CA ASN A 87 -10.44 -25.71 -7.71
C ASN A 87 -9.53 -24.61 -7.12
N PHE A 88 -8.79 -23.91 -7.97
CA PHE A 88 -7.84 -22.87 -7.61
C PHE A 88 -8.61 -21.60 -7.31
N ILE A 89 -8.64 -21.25 -6.04
CA ILE A 89 -8.82 -19.87 -5.63
C ILE A 89 -7.58 -19.11 -6.16
N PRO A 90 -7.73 -18.03 -6.96
CA PRO A 90 -6.59 -17.24 -7.44
C PRO A 90 -5.65 -16.87 -6.29
N VAL A 91 -4.35 -16.80 -6.54
CA VAL A 91 -3.32 -16.50 -5.51
C VAL A 91 -3.60 -15.15 -4.80
N HIS A 92 -4.27 -14.23 -5.49
CA HIS A 92 -4.73 -12.92 -5.00
C HIS A 92 -6.20 -12.87 -4.55
N ALA A 93 -6.91 -13.98 -4.55
CA ALA A 93 -8.28 -13.97 -4.05
C ALA A 93 -8.30 -13.57 -2.57
N ASP A 94 -9.39 -12.91 -2.20
CA ASP A 94 -9.65 -12.38 -0.87
C ASP A 94 -8.74 -11.20 -0.45
N ILE A 95 -8.04 -10.53 -1.38
CA ILE A 95 -7.31 -9.28 -1.10
C ILE A 95 -8.17 -8.08 -1.50
N LEU A 96 -8.31 -7.12 -0.58
CA LEU A 96 -8.94 -5.81 -0.83
C LEU A 96 -7.94 -4.71 -0.52
N GLU A 97 -7.54 -3.94 -1.54
CA GLU A 97 -6.69 -2.76 -1.37
C GLU A 97 -7.49 -1.47 -1.48
N ILE A 98 -7.42 -0.65 -0.45
CA ILE A 98 -8.04 0.68 -0.37
C ILE A 98 -6.92 1.70 -0.33
N THR A 99 -6.87 2.61 -1.30
CA THR A 99 -5.88 3.71 -1.31
C THR A 99 -6.57 5.05 -1.14
N ILE A 100 -6.24 5.75 -0.06
CA ILE A 100 -6.71 7.10 0.28
C ILE A 100 -5.54 8.06 0.05
N THR A 101 -5.66 8.95 -0.93
CA THR A 101 -4.63 9.94 -1.23
C THR A 101 -4.99 11.31 -0.65
N VAL A 102 -4.11 11.87 0.19
CA VAL A 102 -4.28 13.22 0.76
C VAL A 102 -3.30 14.19 0.10
N LYS A 103 -3.82 15.22 -0.56
CA LYS A 103 -3.01 16.31 -1.11
C LYS A 103 -2.86 17.42 -0.07
N VAL A 104 -1.68 17.53 0.54
CA VAL A 104 -1.37 18.65 1.43
C VAL A 104 -0.93 19.85 0.59
N LYS A 105 -1.73 20.92 0.59
CA LYS A 105 -1.26 22.24 0.14
C LYS A 105 -0.56 22.91 1.32
N ILE A 106 0.75 23.10 1.23
CA ILE A 106 1.46 24.02 2.12
C ILE A 106 1.15 25.42 1.61
N ILE A 107 0.44 26.21 2.41
CA ILE A 107 0.30 27.64 2.16
C ILE A 107 1.59 28.26 2.71
N ASP A 108 2.50 28.67 1.83
CA ASP A 108 3.68 29.42 2.25
C ASP A 108 3.21 30.70 2.95
N GLY A 109 3.56 30.85 4.23
CA GLY A 109 3.29 32.05 5.00
C GLY A 109 4.07 33.25 4.44
N PRO A 110 3.66 34.49 4.77
CA PRO A 110 4.30 35.69 4.24
C PRO A 110 5.80 35.68 4.56
N LYS A 111 6.60 35.86 3.51
CA LYS A 111 8.06 35.99 3.59
C LYS A 111 8.35 37.31 4.31
N LEU A 112 8.68 37.25 5.60
CA LEU A 112 9.15 38.42 6.34
C LEU A 112 10.47 38.86 5.71
N ALA A 113 10.42 39.92 4.92
CA ALA A 113 11.60 40.63 4.48
C ALA A 113 12.19 41.31 5.71
N LEU A 114 13.32 40.80 6.20
CA LEU A 114 14.19 41.55 7.10
C LEU A 114 14.83 42.65 6.24
N ASP A 115 14.30 43.87 6.39
CA ASP A 115 14.91 45.12 5.92
C ASP A 115 16.00 45.48 6.96
N GLU A 116 17.25 45.12 6.67
CA GLU A 116 18.41 45.63 7.42
C GLU A 116 18.85 46.96 6.77
N ARG A 117 18.52 48.07 7.44
CA ARG A 117 19.10 49.41 7.21
C ARG A 117 20.03 49.78 8.35
#